data_AF-A0A7C1N5C8-F1
#
_entry.id   AF-A0A7C1N5C8-F1
#
_cell.length_a   1.000
_cell.length_b   1.000
_cell.length_c   1.000
_cell.angle_alpha   90.00
_cell.angle_beta   90.00
_cell.angle_gamma   90.00
#
_symmetry.space_group_name_H-M   'P 1'
#
loop_
_entity.id
_entity.type
_entity.pdbx_description
1 polymer ?
#
loop_
_entity_poly.entity_id
_entity_poly.type
_entity_poly.pdbx_seq_one_letter_code
_entity_poly.pdbx_strand_id
1 'polypeptide(L)' 'MYGFVTHTLNTVKGKCPHDCSYCYMKRWGPQPELHFDESELKTDLYKYGENQFIFVGSSCDMWA' A
#
# COMPACT_ATOMS: atom_id res chain seq x y z
N MET A 1 0.21 -6.10 -9.94
CA MET A 1 0.32 -6.82 -8.66
C MET A 1 0.82 -8.22 -8.96
N TYR A 2 1.73 -8.78 -8.14
CA TYR A 2 2.21 -10.14 -8.37
C TYR A 2 1.08 -11.16 -8.18
N GLY A 3 1.04 -12.19 -9.02
CA GLY A 3 -0.05 -13.18 -8.99
C GLY A 3 -0.09 -14.02 -7.70
N PHE A 4 0.99 -14.04 -6.92
CA PHE A 4 1.06 -14.74 -5.64
C PHE A 4 0.66 -13.87 -4.44
N VAL A 5 0.52 -12.54 -4.60
CA VAL A 5 0.13 -11.65 -3.51
C VAL A 5 -1.36 -11.79 -3.28
N THR A 6 -1.74 -12.05 -2.03
CA THR A 6 -3.15 -12.31 -1.68
C THR A 6 -3.87 -11.04 -1.25
N HIS A 7 -3.15 -10.11 -0.62
CA HIS A 7 -3.66 -8.79 -0.27
C HIS A 7 -2.53 -7.79 -0.01
N THR A 8 -2.89 -6.51 0.06
CA THR A 8 -1.98 -5.42 0.41
C THR A 8 -2.31 -4.86 1.78
N LEU A 9 -1.29 -4.43 2.52
CA LEU A 9 -1.44 -3.71 3.79
C LEU A 9 -0.64 -2.41 3.70
N ASN A 10 -1.31 -1.26 3.80
CA ASN A 10 -0.68 0.04 3.53
C ASN A 10 -0.95 1.04 4.66
N THR A 11 -0.28 0.85 5.78
CA THR A 11 -0.43 1.72 6.96
C THR A 11 0.07 3.13 6.71
N VAL A 12 1.14 3.29 5.92
CA VAL A 12 1.60 4.58 5.42
C VAL A 12 1.19 4.68 3.96
N LYS A 13 0.37 5.67 3.61
CA LYS A 13 -0.14 5.87 2.25
C LYS A 13 -0.40 7.33 1.93
N GLY A 14 -0.73 7.59 0.67
CA GLY A 14 -0.92 8.92 0.12
C GLY A 14 0.15 9.27 -0.90
N LYS A 15 0.39 10.57 -1.04
CA LYS A 15 1.34 11.12 -2.01
C LYS A 15 2.78 10.82 -1.57
N CYS A 16 3.38 9.88 -2.27
CA CYS A 16 4.80 9.52 -2.12
C CYS A 16 5.72 10.72 -2.43
N PRO A 17 6.78 10.97 -1.63
CA PRO A 17 7.65 12.13 -1.78
C PRO A 17 8.55 12.10 -3.03
N HIS A 18 8.77 10.93 -3.64
CA HIS A 18 9.70 10.76 -4.75
C HIS A 18 9.19 11.30 -6.10
N ASP A 19 7.86 11.46 -6.25
CA ASP A 19 7.17 11.95 -7.45
C ASP A 19 7.70 11.40 -8.80
N CYS A 20 8.15 10.13 -8.83
CA CYS A 20 8.79 9.55 -10.00
C CYS A 20 7.91 9.68 -11.25
N SER A 21 8.50 10.06 -12.40
CA SER A 21 7.77 10.26 -13.66
C SER A 21 7.06 8.98 -14.14
N TYR A 22 7.62 7.82 -13.84
CA TYR A 22 7.10 6.50 -14.18
C TYR A 22 6.22 5.85 -13.09
N CYS A 23 5.90 6.58 -12.02
CA CYS A 23 5.21 6.01 -10.87
C CYS A 23 3.82 5.46 -11.25
N TYR A 24 3.61 4.16 -11.02
CA TYR A 24 2.34 3.48 -11.31
C TYR A 24 1.15 4.11 -10.59
N MET A 25 1.36 4.63 -9.38
CA MET A 25 0.31 5.22 -8.55
C MET A 25 -0.31 6.49 -9.17
N LYS A 26 0.39 7.16 -10.09
CA LYS A 26 -0.14 8.34 -10.80
C LYS A 26 -1.36 8.04 -11.66
N ARG A 27 -1.60 6.76 -12.02
CA ARG A 27 -2.79 6.33 -12.77
C ARG A 27 -4.10 6.58 -12.02
N TRP A 28 -4.04 6.71 -10.70
CA TRP A 28 -5.22 6.93 -9.85
C TRP A 28 -5.48 8.40 -9.53
N GLY A 29 -4.81 9.32 -10.25
CA GLY A 29 -4.96 10.76 -10.04
C GLY A 29 -4.28 11.26 -8.77
N PRO A 30 -4.60 12.50 -8.34
CA PRO A 30 -4.03 13.10 -7.15
C PRO A 30 -4.30 12.23 -5.91
N GLN A 31 -3.24 11.87 -5.20
CA GLN A 31 -3.33 11.12 -3.95
C GLN A 31 -3.47 12.10 -2.77
N PRO A 32 -4.13 11.69 -1.65
CA PRO A 32 -4.15 12.48 -0.43
C PRO A 32 -2.74 12.70 0.12
N GLU A 33 -2.56 13.68 1.00
CA GLU A 33 -1.28 13.89 1.68
C GLU A 33 -0.82 12.64 2.41
N LEU A 34 0.49 12.50 2.54
CA LEU A 34 1.12 11.36 3.21
C LEU A 34 0.61 11.28 4.65
N HIS A 35 0.03 10.14 5.02
CA HIS A 35 -0.57 9.93 6.33
C HIS A 35 -0.42 8.48 6.79
N PHE A 36 -0.60 8.32 8.09
CA PHE A 36 -0.78 7.03 8.72
C PHE A 36 -2.27 6.69 8.77
N ASP A 37 -2.68 5.60 8.16
CA ASP A 37 -4.07 5.13 8.22
C ASP A 37 -4.24 4.08 9.32
N GLU A 38 -4.79 4.53 10.44
CA GLU A 38 -5.10 3.70 11.60
C GLU A 38 -6.13 2.61 11.32
N SER A 39 -6.94 2.73 10.27
CA SER A 39 -7.91 1.70 9.90
C SER A 39 -7.21 0.40 9.46
N GLU A 40 -6.01 0.51 8.89
CA GLU A 40 -5.20 -0.65 8.47
C GLU A 40 -4.78 -1.50 9.67
N LEU A 41 -4.60 -0.90 10.86
CA LEU A 41 -4.29 -1.62 12.10
C LEU A 41 -5.44 -2.51 12.59
N LYS A 42 -6.67 -2.22 12.14
CA LYS A 42 -7.88 -2.99 12.47
C LYS A 42 -8.17 -4.07 11.41
N THR A 43 -7.29 -4.23 10.42
CA THR A 43 -7.46 -5.24 9.37
C THR A 43 -7.31 -6.63 9.98
N ASP A 44 -8.38 -7.42 9.90
CA ASP A 44 -8.30 -8.84 10.19
C ASP A 44 -7.50 -9.55 9.08
N LEU A 45 -6.28 -9.99 9.42
CA LEU A 45 -5.41 -10.73 8.52
C LEU A 45 -5.75 -12.24 8.48
N TYR A 46 -6.44 -12.76 9.50
CA TYR A 46 -6.78 -14.19 9.59
C TYR A 46 -7.92 -14.58 8.65
N LYS A 47 -8.77 -13.63 8.24
CA LYS A 47 -9.84 -13.87 7.25
C LYS A 47 -9.35 -14.45 5.92
N TYR A 48 -8.06 -14.33 5.61
CA TYR A 48 -7.45 -14.84 4.38
C TYR A 48 -6.91 -16.27 4.53
N GLY A 49 -6.93 -16.86 5.73
CA GLY A 49 -6.39 -18.20 6.01
C GLY A 49 -4.88 -18.22 6.19
N GLU A 50 -4.30 -19.42 6.21
CA GLU A 50 -2.86 -19.63 6.37
C GLU A 50 -2.08 -19.46 5.06
N ASN A 51 -0.75 -19.34 5.14
CA ASN A 51 0.17 -19.29 4.00
C ASN A 51 -0.10 -18.14 3.00
N GLN A 52 -0.45 -16.97 3.52
CA GLN A 52 -0.76 -15.78 2.74
C GLN A 52 0.47 -14.92 2.46
N PHE A 53 0.51 -14.28 1.29
CA PHE A 53 1.55 -13.32 0.92
C PHE A 53 0.98 -11.91 0.96
N ILE A 54 1.42 -11.15 1.96
CA ILE A 54 1.01 -9.76 2.18
C ILE A 54 2.04 -8.84 1.53
N PHE A 55 1.59 -7.95 0.64
CA PHE A 55 2.46 -6.89 0.13
C PHE A 55 2.24 -5.61 0.95
N VAL A 56 3.25 -5.27 1.75
CA VAL A 56 3.30 -4.04 2.55
C VAL A 56 3.89 -2.89 1.73
N GLY A 57 3.28 -1.70 1.82
CA GLY A 57 3.81 -0.49 1.16
C GLY A 57 3.66 -0.46 -0.36
N SER A 58 2.66 -1.17 -0.88
CA SER A 58 2.38 -1.26 -2.32
C SER A 58 2.00 0.06 -3.00
N SER A 59 1.54 1.05 -2.21
CA SER A 59 1.03 2.33 -2.72
C SER A 59 1.91 3.54 -2.41
N CYS A 60 2.85 3.42 -1.47
CA CYS A 60 3.72 4.51 -1.06
C CYS A 60 5.02 3.95 -0.53
N ASP A 61 6.13 4.53 -1.00
CA ASP A 61 7.43 4.37 -0.39
C ASP A 61 7.80 5.70 0.27
N MET A 62 7.98 5.69 1.60
CA MET A 62 8.33 6.88 2.37
C MET A 62 9.85 6.99 2.62
N TRP A 63 10.61 5.91 2.40
CA TRP A 63 11.99 5.80 2.90
C TRP A 63 13.04 5.47 1.83
N ALA A 64 12.66 5.38 0.56
CA ALA A 64 13.58 5.06 -0.54
C ALA A 64 14.54 6.18 -0.94
#